data_AF-A0A401KZR4-F1
#
_entry.id   AF-A0A401KZR4-F1
#
_cell.length_a   1.000
_cell.length_b   1.000
_cell.length_c   1.000
_cell.angle_alpha   90.00
_cell.angle_beta   90.00
_cell.angle_gamma   90.00
#
_symmetry.space_group_name_H-M   'P 1'
#
loop_
_entity.id
_entity.type
_entity.pdbx_description
1 polymer ?
#
loop_
_entity_poly.entity_id
_entity_poly.type
_entity_poly.pdbx_seq_one_letter_code
_entity_poly.pdbx_strand_id
1 'polypeptide(L)'
;MRPQLGQVGPSVRMLWSRNFSSSPRRYEIRDVATLPKRLIPKYQESQVGDLLSLQWPAPPRNIFVVKKDYSPAVTASLIEFANHATSTYPSASIILEPSVAEEIHSSLQSPVYTAPLDQLRPALHDKVDLTVTLGGDGTILHASSLFATCYNVPPVLSFSMGTLGFLSEWKFAEYKRAFREVYMSGAGVGDRATVLGDPQPASVDETLDLEANPTGWSSVRGKSMGLTRGARILMRNRLKVGLFTADGKPVQRESTSAAMPNVVNNQGVYVMNEVLLHRGKEPHLAVLDVYVGGRFLTEAVADGIIISTPTGSTAYSLSSGGSIVHPLVPAVLLTPICARSLSFRPLVLPSSTPITLRLSEKNRSRELEVSIDGVNLGQGLTAGMEARVWDEEMRHGKNEWQGGVPCVMRRITGGEAHDGWVGGLNGLLKFNHPFGEER
;
A
#
# COMPACT_ATOMS: atom_id res chain seq x y z
N MET A 1 -72.36 -47.07 28.72
CA MET A 1 -72.42 -45.60 28.52
C MET A 1 -71.01 -45.09 28.31
N ARG A 2 -70.69 -44.58 27.12
CA ARG A 2 -69.38 -44.04 26.75
C ARG A 2 -69.22 -42.61 27.32
N PRO A 3 -68.04 -42.22 27.84
CA PRO A 3 -67.82 -40.84 28.28
C PRO A 3 -67.60 -39.92 27.06
N GLN A 4 -68.14 -38.71 27.17
CA GLN A 4 -68.16 -37.68 26.13
C GLN A 4 -66.79 -37.01 25.97
N LEU A 5 -66.39 -36.80 24.71
CA LEU A 5 -65.23 -36.01 24.31
C LEU A 5 -65.45 -34.51 24.62
N GLY A 6 -64.54 -33.91 25.39
CA GLY A 6 -64.48 -32.47 25.62
C GLY A 6 -64.05 -31.73 24.35
N GLN A 7 -64.79 -30.68 24.00
CA GLN A 7 -64.50 -29.78 22.89
C GLN A 7 -63.22 -28.96 23.15
N VAL A 8 -62.32 -28.96 22.18
CA VAL A 8 -61.13 -28.10 22.13
C VAL A 8 -61.56 -26.75 21.56
N GLY A 9 -61.43 -25.67 22.36
CA GLY A 9 -61.66 -24.29 21.92
C GLY A 9 -60.61 -23.83 20.89
N PRO A 10 -60.90 -22.77 20.10
CA PRO A 10 -60.05 -22.37 18.98
C PRO A 10 -58.71 -21.84 19.49
N SER A 11 -57.64 -22.54 19.14
CA SER A 11 -56.26 -22.11 19.35
C SER A 11 -55.97 -20.85 18.52
N VAL A 12 -55.84 -19.71 19.20
CA VAL A 12 -55.35 -18.46 18.61
C VAL A 12 -53.88 -18.68 18.22
N ARG A 13 -53.62 -18.95 16.94
CA ARG A 13 -52.27 -18.90 16.38
C ARG A 13 -51.83 -17.44 16.37
N MET A 14 -51.11 -17.03 17.41
CA MET A 14 -50.38 -15.77 17.42
C MET A 14 -49.30 -15.88 16.32
N LEU A 15 -49.59 -15.34 15.15
CA LEU A 15 -48.64 -15.21 14.04
C LEU A 15 -47.57 -14.21 14.49
N TRP A 16 -46.45 -14.71 15.01
CA TRP A 16 -45.25 -13.90 15.16
C TRP A 16 -44.74 -13.58 13.76
N SER A 17 -45.19 -12.46 13.19
CA SER A 17 -44.51 -11.86 12.05
C SER A 17 -43.13 -11.45 12.54
N ARG A 18 -42.10 -12.20 12.17
CA ARG A 18 -40.73 -11.71 12.23
C ARG A 18 -40.67 -10.51 11.29
N ASN A 19 -40.80 -9.31 11.85
CA ASN A 19 -40.47 -8.09 11.14
C ASN A 19 -38.98 -8.19 10.80
N PHE A 20 -38.67 -8.56 9.56
CA PHE A 20 -37.36 -8.30 9.01
C PHE A 20 -37.21 -6.78 9.01
N SER A 21 -36.39 -6.26 9.92
CA SER A 21 -35.92 -4.88 9.85
C SER A 21 -35.06 -4.78 8.59
N SER A 22 -35.67 -4.39 7.47
CA SER A 22 -34.93 -3.86 6.34
C SER A 22 -34.46 -2.48 6.76
N SER A 23 -33.24 -2.40 7.29
CA SER A 23 -32.57 -1.11 7.42
C SER A 23 -32.55 -0.45 6.02
N PRO A 24 -33.07 0.78 5.87
CA PRO A 24 -33.09 1.46 4.59
C PRO A 24 -31.66 1.55 4.04
N ARG A 25 -31.50 1.30 2.74
CA ARG A 25 -30.21 1.43 2.06
C ARG A 25 -29.72 2.86 2.25
N ARG A 26 -28.61 3.02 2.97
CA ARG A 26 -28.00 4.33 3.22
C ARG A 26 -27.03 4.63 2.07
N TYR A 27 -27.57 5.17 0.99
CA TYR A 27 -26.81 5.70 -0.15
C TYR A 27 -26.15 7.03 0.24
N GLU A 28 -25.35 7.02 1.30
CA GLU A 28 -24.85 8.22 1.95
C GLU A 28 -23.33 8.26 1.85
N ILE A 29 -22.81 9.35 1.31
CA ILE A 29 -21.40 9.72 1.43
C ILE A 29 -21.26 10.45 2.76
N ARG A 30 -20.38 9.93 3.63
CA ARG A 30 -20.12 10.47 4.97
C ARG A 30 -18.71 11.02 5.06
N ASP A 31 -18.50 11.92 6.00
CA ASP A 31 -17.17 12.45 6.28
C ASP A 31 -16.32 11.40 7.01
N VAL A 32 -15.12 11.13 6.49
CA VAL A 32 -14.10 10.26 7.08
C VAL A 32 -13.70 10.69 8.50
N ALA A 33 -13.87 11.97 8.87
CA ALA A 33 -13.61 12.49 10.21
C ALA A 33 -14.44 11.77 11.29
N THR A 34 -15.62 11.27 10.93
CA THR A 34 -16.53 10.52 11.82
C THR A 34 -16.04 9.13 12.20
N LEU A 35 -15.09 8.57 11.42
CA LEU A 35 -14.51 7.26 11.70
C LEU A 35 -13.57 7.32 12.90
N PRO A 36 -13.37 6.20 13.63
CA PRO A 36 -12.41 6.15 14.71
C PRO A 36 -10.98 6.37 14.19
N LYS A 37 -10.06 6.72 15.09
CA LYS A 37 -8.63 6.84 14.75
C LYS A 37 -8.08 5.51 14.24
N ARG A 38 -7.08 5.63 13.37
CA ARG A 38 -6.34 4.53 12.78
C ARG A 38 -5.75 3.58 13.82
N LEU A 39 -5.82 2.28 13.53
CA LEU A 39 -5.11 1.21 14.20
C LEU A 39 -3.75 1.00 13.51
N ILE A 40 -2.68 1.07 14.31
CA ILE A 40 -1.32 0.82 13.83
C ILE A 40 -1.01 -0.67 14.07
N PRO A 41 -0.78 -1.47 13.01
CA PRO A 41 -0.41 -2.87 13.16
C PRO A 41 1.04 -3.02 13.64
N LYS A 42 1.35 -4.20 14.15
CA LYS A 42 2.73 -4.64 14.43
C LYS A 42 3.18 -5.62 13.35
N TYR A 43 4.47 -5.61 13.04
CA TYR A 43 5.08 -6.56 12.11
C TYR A 43 6.12 -7.39 12.87
N GLN A 44 5.88 -8.70 12.94
CA GLN A 44 6.77 -9.63 13.64
C GLN A 44 7.64 -10.38 12.63
N GLU A 45 8.93 -10.52 12.93
CA GLU A 45 9.82 -11.35 12.11
C GLU A 45 9.41 -12.82 12.23
N SER A 46 9.34 -13.51 11.09
CA SER A 46 9.09 -14.95 11.04
C SER A 46 10.39 -15.69 11.35
N GLN A 47 10.32 -16.80 12.08
CA GLN A 47 11.46 -17.72 12.25
C GLN A 47 11.79 -18.48 10.95
N VAL A 48 10.86 -18.48 9.99
CA VAL A 48 10.96 -19.20 8.72
C VAL A 48 10.69 -18.21 7.59
N GLY A 49 11.75 -17.60 7.05
CA GLY A 49 11.76 -16.74 5.87
C GLY A 49 11.83 -15.23 6.13
N ASP A 50 12.15 -14.48 5.09
CA ASP A 50 12.46 -13.04 5.16
C ASP A 50 11.21 -12.11 5.23
N LEU A 51 10.01 -12.69 5.19
CA LEU A 51 8.75 -11.94 5.24
C LEU A 51 8.28 -11.76 6.69
N LEU A 52 7.74 -10.58 6.96
CA LEU A 52 7.16 -10.25 8.26
C LEU A 52 5.74 -10.82 8.37
N SER A 53 5.26 -11.00 9.60
CA SER A 53 3.89 -11.38 9.90
C SER A 53 3.12 -10.19 10.43
N LEU A 54 1.99 -9.88 9.79
CA LEU A 54 1.09 -8.81 10.21
C LEU A 54 0.34 -9.19 11.49
N GLN A 55 0.30 -8.28 12.46
CA GLN A 55 -0.41 -8.48 13.72
C GLN A 55 -1.28 -7.25 14.02
N TRP A 56 -2.59 -7.44 14.01
CA TRP A 56 -3.54 -6.38 14.35
C TRP A 56 -3.77 -6.32 15.87
N PRO A 57 -3.69 -5.14 16.50
CA PRO A 57 -4.05 -5.00 17.92
C PRO A 57 -5.56 -5.21 18.16
N ALA A 58 -6.38 -4.88 17.16
CA ALA A 58 -7.83 -5.07 17.14
C ALA A 58 -8.27 -5.23 15.67
N PRO A 59 -9.47 -5.78 15.38
CA PRO A 59 -9.94 -5.93 14.00
C PRO A 59 -9.86 -4.60 13.22
N PRO A 60 -9.27 -4.58 12.01
CA PRO A 60 -9.19 -3.37 11.20
C PRO A 60 -10.61 -2.92 10.80
N ARG A 61 -10.85 -1.62 10.87
CA ARG A 61 -12.19 -1.01 10.65
C ARG A 61 -12.19 -0.15 9.42
N ASN A 62 -11.15 0.64 9.20
CA ASN A 62 -11.15 1.69 8.20
C ASN A 62 -10.34 1.24 6.98
N ILE A 63 -11.04 0.82 5.92
CA ILE A 63 -10.42 0.25 4.72
C ILE A 63 -10.49 1.28 3.60
N PHE A 64 -9.33 1.77 3.18
CA PHE A 64 -9.23 2.64 2.02
C PHE A 64 -9.10 1.80 0.75
N VAL A 65 -9.89 2.10 -0.27
CA VAL A 65 -9.82 1.37 -1.54
C VAL A 65 -9.50 2.31 -2.70
N VAL A 66 -8.44 1.99 -3.42
CA VAL A 66 -7.98 2.70 -4.62
C VAL A 66 -8.24 1.82 -5.83
N LYS A 67 -8.83 2.39 -6.89
CA LYS A 67 -9.09 1.68 -8.14
C LYS A 67 -8.34 2.29 -9.31
N LYS A 68 -8.11 1.50 -10.36
CA LYS A 68 -7.74 2.02 -11.67
C LYS A 68 -8.92 2.81 -12.28
N ASP A 69 -8.64 4.02 -12.70
CA ASP A 69 -9.64 4.89 -13.34
C ASP A 69 -10.06 4.43 -14.73
N TYR A 70 -11.25 4.88 -15.14
CA TYR A 70 -11.84 4.63 -16.45
C TYR A 70 -11.90 3.14 -16.86
N SER A 71 -12.02 2.24 -15.88
CA SER A 71 -12.11 0.80 -16.09
C SER A 71 -13.39 0.23 -15.47
N PRO A 72 -14.47 0.04 -16.25
CA PRO A 72 -15.75 -0.44 -15.72
C PRO A 72 -15.67 -1.80 -15.02
N ALA A 73 -14.80 -2.70 -15.48
CA ALA A 73 -14.57 -3.99 -14.85
C ALA A 73 -13.98 -3.87 -13.44
N VAL A 74 -13.11 -2.87 -13.23
CA VAL A 74 -12.53 -2.56 -11.92
C VAL A 74 -13.57 -1.91 -11.02
N THR A 75 -14.38 -0.98 -11.54
CA THR A 75 -15.51 -0.40 -10.78
C THR A 75 -16.49 -1.49 -10.32
N ALA A 76 -16.85 -2.45 -11.17
CA ALA A 76 -17.71 -3.57 -10.79
C ALA A 76 -17.10 -4.42 -9.67
N SER A 77 -15.79 -4.68 -9.75
CA SER A 77 -15.04 -5.44 -8.75
C SER A 77 -14.91 -4.69 -7.41
N LEU A 78 -14.77 -3.35 -7.46
CA LEU A 78 -14.82 -2.50 -6.27
C LEU A 78 -16.16 -2.61 -5.55
N ILE A 79 -17.26 -2.56 -6.30
CA ILE A 79 -18.62 -2.72 -5.75
C ILE A 79 -18.79 -4.11 -5.13
N GLU A 80 -18.31 -5.16 -5.80
CA GLU A 80 -18.35 -6.53 -5.28
C GLU A 80 -17.55 -6.65 -3.97
N PHE A 81 -16.33 -6.14 -3.96
CA PHE A 81 -15.44 -6.13 -2.80
C PHE A 81 -16.06 -5.37 -1.63
N ALA A 82 -16.53 -4.14 -1.85
CA ALA A 82 -17.08 -3.28 -0.82
C ALA A 82 -18.33 -3.92 -0.17
N ASN A 83 -19.26 -4.43 -0.98
CA ASN A 83 -20.45 -5.13 -0.47
C ASN A 83 -20.07 -6.41 0.30
N HIS A 84 -19.06 -7.17 -0.14
CA HIS A 84 -18.59 -8.34 0.60
C HIS A 84 -17.96 -7.95 1.94
N ALA A 85 -17.12 -6.92 1.96
CA ALA A 85 -16.42 -6.45 3.14
C ALA A 85 -17.40 -5.99 4.22
N THR A 86 -18.37 -5.13 3.86
CA THR A 86 -19.33 -4.58 4.84
C THR A 86 -20.39 -5.59 5.28
N SER A 87 -20.78 -6.54 4.41
CA SER A 87 -21.73 -7.61 4.79
C SER A 87 -21.09 -8.70 5.67
N THR A 88 -19.81 -9.01 5.45
CA THR A 88 -19.09 -10.05 6.19
C THR A 88 -18.51 -9.54 7.50
N TYR A 89 -18.04 -8.28 7.49
CA TYR A 89 -17.41 -7.62 8.63
C TYR A 89 -18.15 -6.30 8.92
N PRO A 90 -19.19 -6.31 9.77
CA PRO A 90 -20.03 -5.14 10.02
C PRO A 90 -19.29 -3.93 10.62
N SER A 91 -18.12 -4.15 11.22
CA SER A 91 -17.25 -3.10 11.75
C SER A 91 -16.40 -2.42 10.67
N ALA A 92 -16.34 -2.98 9.46
CA ALA A 92 -15.57 -2.44 8.36
C ALA A 92 -16.31 -1.28 7.68
N SER A 93 -15.59 -0.19 7.47
CA SER A 93 -16.01 1.03 6.78
C SER A 93 -15.12 1.25 5.56
N ILE A 94 -15.74 1.57 4.42
CA ILE A 94 -15.05 1.77 3.15
C ILE A 94 -14.78 3.25 2.94
N ILE A 95 -13.51 3.61 2.80
CA ILE A 95 -13.03 4.96 2.48
C ILE A 95 -12.66 5.00 1.00
N LEU A 96 -13.07 6.04 0.28
CA LEU A 96 -12.83 6.21 -1.16
C LEU A 96 -12.39 7.66 -1.46
N GLU A 97 -11.71 7.85 -2.59
CA GLU A 97 -11.50 9.19 -3.15
C GLU A 97 -12.85 9.82 -3.56
N PRO A 98 -13.00 11.15 -3.52
CA PRO A 98 -14.29 11.82 -3.72
C PRO A 98 -15.00 11.46 -5.04
N SER A 99 -14.26 11.48 -6.15
CA SER A 99 -14.78 11.14 -7.47
C SER A 99 -15.29 9.70 -7.54
N VAL A 100 -14.59 8.77 -6.90
CA VAL A 100 -14.97 7.36 -6.83
C VAL A 100 -16.17 7.16 -5.91
N ALA A 101 -16.23 7.86 -4.79
CA ALA A 101 -17.38 7.84 -3.89
C ALA A 101 -18.65 8.32 -4.62
N GLU A 102 -18.57 9.42 -5.36
CA GLU A 102 -19.66 9.93 -6.21
C GLU A 102 -20.06 8.92 -7.29
N GLU A 103 -19.11 8.23 -7.91
CA GLU A 103 -19.36 7.21 -8.94
C GLU A 103 -20.17 6.02 -8.41
N ILE A 104 -19.86 5.50 -7.21
CA ILE A 104 -20.36 4.18 -6.78
C ILE A 104 -21.29 4.16 -5.56
N HIS A 105 -21.45 5.25 -4.80
CA HIS A 105 -22.21 5.24 -3.53
C HIS A 105 -23.65 4.72 -3.69
N SER A 106 -24.29 4.98 -4.84
CA SER A 106 -25.65 4.53 -5.15
C SER A 106 -25.76 3.01 -5.38
N SER A 107 -24.65 2.35 -5.69
CA SER A 107 -24.58 0.91 -5.95
C SER A 107 -24.19 0.08 -4.72
N LEU A 108 -23.92 0.73 -3.60
CA LEU A 108 -23.46 0.09 -2.36
C LEU A 108 -24.59 -0.05 -1.33
N GLN A 109 -24.51 -1.10 -0.51
CA GLN A 109 -25.51 -1.38 0.53
C GLN A 109 -25.23 -0.62 1.84
N SER A 110 -24.01 -0.11 2.01
CA SER A 110 -23.51 0.56 3.20
C SER A 110 -22.97 1.94 2.83
N PRO A 111 -22.97 2.91 3.77
CA PRO A 111 -22.42 4.23 3.49
C PRO A 111 -20.92 4.14 3.19
N VAL A 112 -20.45 5.03 2.34
CA VAL A 112 -19.02 5.22 2.04
C VAL A 112 -18.50 6.49 2.68
N TYR A 113 -17.21 6.52 2.97
CA TYR A 113 -16.57 7.64 3.62
C TYR A 113 -15.57 8.31 2.68
N THR A 114 -15.53 9.63 2.70
CA THR A 114 -14.57 10.41 1.93
C THR A 114 -14.22 11.71 2.65
N ALA A 115 -13.24 12.44 2.12
CA ALA A 115 -12.88 13.78 2.56
C ALA A 115 -12.67 14.67 1.33
N PRO A 116 -12.92 15.98 1.44
CA PRO A 116 -12.55 16.96 0.42
C PRO A 116 -11.09 16.81 -0.03
N LEU A 117 -10.78 17.07 -1.31
CA LEU A 117 -9.46 16.81 -1.91
C LEU A 117 -8.30 17.49 -1.18
N ASP A 118 -8.53 18.68 -0.60
CA ASP A 118 -7.57 19.44 0.19
C ASP A 118 -7.25 18.77 1.54
N GLN A 119 -8.22 18.05 2.12
CA GLN A 119 -8.11 17.40 3.43
C GLN A 119 -7.94 15.88 3.35
N LEU A 120 -8.03 15.31 2.14
CA LEU A 120 -8.00 13.87 1.93
C LEU A 120 -6.73 13.24 2.49
N ARG A 121 -5.54 13.75 2.15
CA ARG A 121 -4.27 13.14 2.59
C ARG A 121 -4.12 13.11 4.13
N PRO A 122 -4.22 14.24 4.86
CA PRO A 122 -4.18 14.21 6.33
C PRO A 122 -5.22 13.25 6.92
N ALA A 123 -6.44 13.26 6.40
CA ALA A 123 -7.49 12.38 6.87
C ALA A 123 -7.17 10.90 6.63
N LEU A 124 -6.58 10.55 5.49
CA LEU A 124 -6.15 9.19 5.20
C LEU A 124 -5.05 8.74 6.17
N HIS A 125 -4.09 9.61 6.49
CA HIS A 125 -2.98 9.28 7.40
C HIS A 125 -3.47 8.92 8.80
N ASP A 126 -4.49 9.65 9.27
CA ASP A 126 -5.05 9.54 10.61
C ASP A 126 -6.11 8.44 10.78
N LYS A 127 -6.75 8.02 9.69
CA LYS A 127 -7.93 7.15 9.73
C LYS A 127 -7.72 5.78 9.12
N VAL A 128 -6.88 5.60 8.11
CA VAL A 128 -6.84 4.35 7.32
C VAL A 128 -6.07 3.25 8.02
N ASP A 129 -6.74 2.12 8.30
CA ASP A 129 -6.10 0.94 8.89
C ASP A 129 -5.41 0.10 7.80
N LEU A 130 -6.12 -0.14 6.69
CA LEU A 130 -5.72 -1.01 5.59
C LEU A 130 -5.99 -0.32 4.25
N THR A 131 -5.06 -0.41 3.31
CA THR A 131 -5.24 0.04 1.94
C THR A 131 -5.43 -1.17 1.02
N VAL A 132 -6.43 -1.11 0.15
CA VAL A 132 -6.71 -2.12 -0.87
C VAL A 132 -6.59 -1.47 -2.24
N THR A 133 -5.85 -2.08 -3.17
CA THR A 133 -5.70 -1.56 -4.54
C THR A 133 -6.29 -2.53 -5.55
N LEU A 134 -7.11 -2.03 -6.47
CA LEU A 134 -7.74 -2.79 -7.56
C LEU A 134 -7.24 -2.25 -8.90
N GLY A 135 -6.28 -2.94 -9.53
CA GLY A 135 -5.66 -2.44 -10.75
C GLY A 135 -4.30 -3.06 -11.03
N GLY A 136 -3.34 -2.23 -11.39
CA GLY A 136 -1.95 -2.65 -11.65
C GLY A 136 -0.96 -1.82 -10.84
N ASP A 137 0.31 -1.85 -11.26
CA ASP A 137 1.40 -1.18 -10.52
C ASP A 137 1.16 0.33 -10.37
N GLY A 138 0.64 1.02 -11.39
CA GLY A 138 0.28 2.44 -11.29
C GLY A 138 -0.78 2.74 -10.23
N THR A 139 -1.68 1.80 -9.93
CA THR A 139 -2.67 1.95 -8.85
C THR A 139 -2.01 1.85 -7.47
N ILE A 140 -0.97 1.03 -7.34
CA ILE A 140 -0.17 0.91 -6.11
C ILE A 140 0.67 2.17 -5.89
N LEU A 141 1.29 2.70 -6.95
CA LEU A 141 2.03 3.95 -6.88
C LEU A 141 1.13 5.14 -6.54
N HIS A 142 -0.06 5.22 -7.14
CA HIS A 142 -1.06 6.23 -6.77
C HIS A 142 -1.43 6.12 -5.29
N ALA A 143 -1.73 4.90 -4.81
CA ALA A 143 -2.01 4.66 -3.40
C ALA A 143 -0.85 5.08 -2.49
N SER A 144 0.40 4.73 -2.85
CA SER A 144 1.61 5.14 -2.12
C SER A 144 1.77 6.67 -2.09
N SER A 145 1.47 7.36 -3.20
CA SER A 145 1.57 8.82 -3.29
C SER A 145 0.64 9.57 -2.34
N LEU A 146 -0.52 8.98 -2.01
CA LEU A 146 -1.45 9.50 -1.01
C LEU A 146 -0.86 9.45 0.41
N PHE A 147 0.12 8.58 0.64
CA PHE A 147 0.88 8.43 1.89
C PHE A 147 2.32 8.94 1.78
N ALA A 148 2.66 9.75 0.78
CA ALA A 148 4.02 10.23 0.51
C ALA A 148 4.60 11.15 1.60
N THR A 149 3.82 11.67 2.53
CA THR A 149 4.33 12.39 3.72
C THR A 149 4.04 11.64 5.03
N CYS A 150 3.41 10.46 4.93
CA CYS A 150 3.12 9.62 6.08
C CYS A 150 4.33 8.73 6.37
N TYR A 151 4.81 8.74 7.62
CA TYR A 151 5.90 7.86 8.04
C TYR A 151 5.45 6.40 8.12
N ASN A 152 4.28 6.13 8.71
CA ASN A 152 3.74 4.78 8.82
C ASN A 152 2.68 4.52 7.75
N VAL A 153 3.03 3.89 6.64
CA VAL A 153 2.07 3.54 5.59
C VAL A 153 1.19 2.36 6.04
N PRO A 154 -0.14 2.39 5.85
CA PRO A 154 -0.99 1.24 6.18
C PRO A 154 -0.65 0.04 5.28
N PRO A 155 -0.85 -1.21 5.74
CA PRO A 155 -0.67 -2.40 4.90
C PRO A 155 -1.42 -2.25 3.57
N VAL A 156 -0.77 -2.66 2.48
CA VAL A 156 -1.30 -2.56 1.12
C VAL A 156 -1.62 -3.96 0.60
N LEU A 157 -2.91 -4.25 0.43
CA LEU A 157 -3.41 -5.46 -0.19
C LEU A 157 -3.77 -5.18 -1.65
N SER A 158 -2.98 -5.72 -2.57
CA SER A 158 -3.08 -5.39 -3.99
C SER A 158 -3.63 -6.53 -4.82
N PHE A 159 -4.68 -6.24 -5.59
CA PHE A 159 -5.28 -7.16 -6.56
C PHE A 159 -4.96 -6.73 -7.99
N SER A 160 -4.28 -7.62 -8.72
CA SER A 160 -4.00 -7.46 -10.14
C SER A 160 -5.30 -7.57 -10.95
N MET A 161 -5.58 -6.56 -11.75
CA MET A 161 -6.72 -6.50 -12.67
C MET A 161 -6.28 -5.93 -14.02
N GLY A 162 -6.47 -6.71 -15.09
CA GLY A 162 -5.99 -6.38 -16.44
C GLY A 162 -4.59 -6.94 -16.69
N THR A 163 -3.69 -6.12 -17.24
CA THR A 163 -2.29 -6.52 -17.49
C THR A 163 -1.59 -6.84 -16.17
N LEU A 164 -0.93 -8.00 -16.11
CA LEU A 164 -0.23 -8.48 -14.93
C LEU A 164 0.97 -7.53 -14.64
N GLY A 165 1.05 -7.01 -13.42
CA GLY A 165 2.10 -6.10 -12.96
C GLY A 165 3.05 -6.78 -11.96
N PHE A 166 4.20 -6.18 -11.69
CA PHE A 166 5.26 -6.76 -10.85
C PHE A 166 5.01 -6.56 -9.34
N LEU A 167 4.16 -5.60 -8.96
CA LEU A 167 3.90 -5.27 -7.55
C LEU A 167 2.62 -5.93 -7.00
N SER A 168 1.70 -6.33 -7.89
CA SER A 168 0.40 -6.91 -7.52
C SER A 168 0.47 -8.43 -7.41
N GLU A 169 0.32 -8.97 -6.21
CA GLU A 169 0.51 -10.40 -5.92
C GLU A 169 -0.77 -11.25 -6.05
N TRP A 170 -1.95 -10.64 -5.86
CA TRP A 170 -3.21 -11.38 -5.76
C TRP A 170 -4.06 -11.21 -7.01
N LYS A 171 -4.67 -12.29 -7.50
CA LYS A 171 -5.74 -12.18 -8.51
C LYS A 171 -7.03 -11.77 -7.82
N PHE A 172 -7.81 -10.88 -8.44
CA PHE A 172 -9.07 -10.42 -7.84
C PHE A 172 -10.02 -11.57 -7.52
N ALA A 173 -10.06 -12.65 -8.30
CA ALA A 173 -10.87 -13.84 -8.01
C ALA A 173 -10.64 -14.45 -6.60
N GLU A 174 -9.49 -14.17 -5.97
CA GLU A 174 -9.14 -14.66 -4.63
C GLU A 174 -9.45 -13.65 -3.51
N TYR A 175 -10.11 -12.52 -3.80
CA TYR A 175 -10.25 -11.39 -2.87
C TYR A 175 -10.86 -11.80 -1.51
N LYS A 176 -11.86 -12.68 -1.50
CA LYS A 176 -12.50 -13.14 -0.25
C LYS A 176 -11.51 -13.86 0.66
N ARG A 177 -10.64 -14.68 0.07
CA ARG A 177 -9.60 -15.42 0.81
C ARG A 177 -8.51 -14.46 1.29
N ALA A 178 -7.99 -13.64 0.38
CA ALA A 178 -6.90 -12.71 0.65
C ALA A 178 -7.30 -11.69 1.74
N PHE A 179 -8.46 -11.07 1.58
CA PHE A 179 -8.97 -10.09 2.54
C PHE A 179 -9.24 -10.71 3.90
N ARG A 180 -9.81 -11.93 3.97
CA ARG A 180 -9.96 -12.66 5.24
C ARG A 180 -8.61 -12.94 5.91
N GLU A 181 -7.60 -13.36 5.14
CA GLU A 181 -6.26 -13.65 5.66
C GLU A 181 -5.62 -12.41 6.29
N VAL A 182 -5.75 -11.25 5.64
CA VAL A 182 -5.29 -9.97 6.17
C VAL A 182 -6.13 -9.51 7.36
N TYR A 183 -7.45 -9.54 7.25
CA TYR A 183 -8.37 -9.04 8.28
C TYR A 183 -8.23 -9.83 9.59
N MET A 184 -8.02 -11.15 9.51
CA MET A 184 -7.90 -12.03 10.68
C MET A 184 -6.46 -12.18 11.19
N SER A 185 -5.52 -11.41 10.64
CA SER A 185 -4.10 -11.57 10.93
C SER A 185 -3.78 -11.21 12.38
N GLY A 186 -3.26 -12.19 13.13
CA GLY A 186 -2.93 -12.02 14.55
C GLY A 186 -4.09 -12.25 15.53
N ALA A 187 -5.27 -12.66 15.05
CA ALA A 187 -6.35 -13.07 15.95
C ALA A 187 -5.95 -14.35 16.73
N GLY A 188 -6.06 -14.32 18.07
CA GLY A 188 -5.75 -15.45 18.94
C GLY A 188 -6.81 -16.56 18.87
N VAL A 189 -6.46 -17.77 19.31
CA VAL A 189 -7.43 -18.90 19.37
C VAL A 189 -8.39 -18.74 20.56
N GLY A 190 -7.98 -18.02 21.60
CA GLY A 190 -8.74 -17.81 22.85
C GLY A 190 -9.86 -16.77 22.82
N ASP A 191 -9.90 -15.87 21.84
CA ASP A 191 -10.88 -14.77 21.77
C ASP A 191 -12.32 -15.20 21.44
N ARG A 192 -12.59 -16.52 21.42
CA ARG A 192 -13.91 -17.12 21.15
C ARG A 192 -14.45 -17.99 22.27
N ALA A 193 -13.68 -18.27 23.32
CA ALA A 193 -14.06 -19.29 24.30
C ALA A 193 -15.29 -18.93 25.17
N THR A 194 -15.86 -17.72 25.06
CA THR A 194 -16.94 -17.25 25.95
C THR A 194 -18.35 -17.21 25.33
N VAL A 195 -18.59 -17.81 24.15
CA VAL A 195 -19.94 -17.76 23.51
C VAL A 195 -20.67 -19.12 23.47
N LEU A 196 -20.02 -20.22 23.84
CA LEU A 196 -20.71 -21.51 23.96
C LEU A 196 -20.42 -22.08 25.35
N GLY A 197 -21.38 -21.89 26.26
CA GLY A 197 -21.36 -22.56 27.54
C GLY A 197 -21.51 -24.06 27.36
N ASP A 198 -20.49 -24.80 27.78
CA ASP A 198 -20.65 -26.10 28.41
C ASP A 198 -19.97 -26.00 29.79
N PRO A 199 -20.65 -26.35 30.90
CA PRO A 199 -20.03 -26.37 32.20
C PRO A 199 -19.24 -27.68 32.33
N GLN A 200 -17.90 -27.60 32.40
CA GLN A 200 -17.11 -28.69 32.95
C GLN A 200 -16.06 -28.20 33.97
N PRO A 201 -15.77 -29.04 34.97
CA PRO A 201 -15.31 -28.60 36.27
C PRO A 201 -13.83 -28.25 36.28
N ALA A 202 -13.49 -27.33 37.17
CA ALA A 202 -12.14 -26.91 37.48
C ALA A 202 -11.23 -28.09 37.83
N SER A 203 -10.08 -28.16 37.16
CA SER A 203 -8.84 -28.69 37.73
C SER A 203 -7.70 -27.73 37.40
N VAL A 204 -7.03 -27.33 38.46
CA VAL A 204 -6.03 -26.26 38.57
C VAL A 204 -4.66 -26.76 38.14
N ASP A 205 -3.98 -26.04 37.25
CA ASP A 205 -2.60 -25.53 37.37
C ASP A 205 -2.01 -25.23 36.00
N GLU A 206 -1.85 -23.94 35.68
CA GLU A 206 -0.62 -23.35 35.15
C GLU A 206 -0.81 -21.83 35.01
N THR A 207 -0.04 -21.10 35.80
CA THR A 207 0.05 -19.64 35.83
C THR A 207 0.63 -19.10 34.53
N LEU A 208 -0.21 -18.44 33.72
CA LEU A 208 0.21 -17.50 32.68
C LEU A 208 -0.68 -16.26 32.76
N ASP A 209 0.00 -15.10 32.74
CA ASP A 209 -0.53 -13.77 33.04
C ASP A 209 -1.82 -13.42 32.29
N LEU A 210 -2.93 -13.38 33.04
CA LEU A 210 -4.24 -12.92 32.58
C LEU A 210 -4.36 -11.41 32.81
N GLU A 211 -3.79 -10.62 31.89
CA GLU A 211 -4.27 -9.27 31.56
C GLU A 211 -4.69 -9.23 30.08
N ALA A 212 -5.47 -10.22 29.62
CA ALA A 212 -6.08 -10.18 28.30
C ALA A 212 -7.37 -9.35 28.37
N ASN A 213 -7.27 -8.04 28.15
CA ASN A 213 -8.42 -7.20 27.82
C ASN A 213 -9.24 -7.87 26.71
N PRO A 214 -10.58 -7.84 26.75
CA PRO A 214 -11.41 -8.45 25.71
C PRO A 214 -11.09 -7.79 24.36
N THR A 215 -10.33 -8.49 23.55
CA THR A 215 -9.97 -8.03 22.21
C THR A 215 -11.24 -8.12 21.36
N GLY A 216 -11.50 -7.12 20.51
CA GLY A 216 -12.76 -6.99 19.75
C GLY A 216 -13.05 -8.12 18.75
N TRP A 217 -12.27 -9.21 18.75
CA TRP A 217 -12.36 -10.36 17.83
C TRP A 217 -13.54 -11.29 18.11
N SER A 218 -14.10 -11.28 19.32
CA SER A 218 -15.19 -12.18 19.73
C SER A 218 -16.46 -12.05 18.87
N SER A 219 -16.71 -10.87 18.30
CA SER A 219 -17.87 -10.58 17.45
C SER A 219 -17.65 -10.84 15.95
N VAL A 220 -16.43 -11.17 15.53
CA VAL A 220 -16.06 -11.25 14.12
C VAL A 220 -16.24 -12.67 13.56
N ARG A 221 -16.91 -12.80 12.41
CA ARG A 221 -17.08 -14.07 11.69
C ARG A 221 -15.81 -14.47 10.93
N GLY A 222 -15.34 -15.71 11.09
CA GLY A 222 -14.12 -16.23 10.43
C GLY A 222 -13.30 -17.14 11.35
N LYS A 223 -12.54 -18.13 10.84
CA LYS A 223 -11.70 -18.97 11.72
C LYS A 223 -10.49 -18.14 12.16
N SER A 224 -10.20 -18.13 13.47
CA SER A 224 -8.94 -17.61 13.98
C SER A 224 -7.79 -18.32 13.28
N MET A 225 -6.82 -17.56 12.81
CA MET A 225 -5.65 -18.11 12.12
C MET A 225 -4.56 -18.55 13.12
N GLY A 226 -4.73 -18.20 14.41
CA GLY A 226 -3.72 -18.38 15.43
C GLY A 226 -2.59 -17.35 15.30
N LEU A 227 -1.83 -17.18 16.38
CA LEU A 227 -0.75 -16.19 16.47
C LEU A 227 0.36 -16.39 15.42
N THR A 228 0.50 -17.61 14.90
CA THR A 228 1.59 -18.02 13.98
C THR A 228 1.22 -18.03 12.50
N ARG A 229 -0.04 -17.74 12.12
CA ARG A 229 -0.48 -17.74 10.70
C ARG A 229 -1.05 -16.38 10.28
N GLY A 230 -0.34 -15.30 10.60
CA GLY A 230 -0.63 -13.98 10.07
C GLY A 230 -0.32 -13.86 8.57
N ALA A 231 -0.95 -12.88 7.92
CA ALA A 231 -0.64 -12.47 6.56
C ALA A 231 0.84 -12.08 6.45
N ARG A 232 1.49 -12.51 5.36
CA ARG A 232 2.90 -12.24 5.10
C ARG A 232 3.08 -10.85 4.51
N ILE A 233 4.05 -10.11 5.01
CA ILE A 233 4.33 -8.73 4.61
C ILE A 233 5.75 -8.64 4.06
N LEU A 234 5.86 -8.09 2.86
CA LEU A 234 7.12 -7.60 2.31
C LEU A 234 7.21 -6.11 2.60
N MET A 235 8.19 -5.70 3.40
CA MET A 235 8.45 -4.28 3.62
C MET A 235 9.26 -3.74 2.45
N ARG A 236 8.66 -2.87 1.64
CA ARG A 236 9.35 -2.22 0.51
C ARG A 236 9.90 -0.87 0.95
N ASN A 237 11.14 -0.58 0.59
CA ASN A 237 11.77 0.69 0.92
C ASN A 237 11.19 1.84 0.10
N ARG A 238 11.30 3.05 0.66
CA ARG A 238 11.03 4.31 -0.04
C ARG A 238 12.26 5.19 -0.03
N LEU A 239 12.41 6.02 -1.06
CA LEU A 239 13.36 7.12 -1.06
C LEU A 239 12.68 8.37 -0.52
N LYS A 240 13.40 9.16 0.26
CA LYS A 240 12.97 10.48 0.69
C LYS A 240 13.66 11.52 -0.20
N VAL A 241 12.86 12.37 -0.84
CA VAL A 241 13.30 13.32 -1.87
C VAL A 241 12.93 14.74 -1.46
N GLY A 242 13.91 15.64 -1.46
CA GLY A 242 13.70 17.07 -1.25
C GLY A 242 14.28 17.90 -2.38
N LEU A 243 13.58 18.96 -2.76
CA LEU A 243 14.08 19.96 -3.72
C LEU A 243 14.57 21.18 -2.96
N PHE A 244 15.73 21.70 -3.35
CA PHE A 244 16.37 22.84 -2.71
C PHE A 244 16.78 23.88 -3.76
N THR A 245 16.65 25.15 -3.39
CA THR A 245 17.15 26.28 -4.19
C THR A 245 18.68 26.32 -4.16
N ALA A 246 19.29 27.14 -5.02
CA ALA A 246 20.74 27.35 -5.02
C ALA A 246 21.30 27.83 -3.66
N ASP A 247 20.49 28.54 -2.88
CA ASP A 247 20.82 28.98 -1.52
C ASP A 247 20.67 27.88 -0.45
N GLY A 248 20.32 26.65 -0.86
CA GLY A 248 20.13 25.50 0.02
C GLY A 248 18.82 25.53 0.83
N LYS A 249 17.87 26.41 0.48
CA LYS A 249 16.55 26.47 1.12
C LYS A 249 15.59 25.48 0.47
N PRO A 250 14.71 24.80 1.23
CA PRO A 250 13.73 23.90 0.65
C PRO A 250 12.76 24.68 -0.26
N VAL A 251 12.43 24.13 -1.41
CA VAL A 251 11.46 24.71 -2.34
C VAL A 251 10.06 24.57 -1.73
N GLN A 252 9.43 25.70 -1.39
CA GLN A 252 8.04 25.73 -0.93
C GLN A 252 7.11 25.78 -2.13
N ARG A 253 6.09 24.91 -2.14
CA ARG A 253 5.10 24.85 -3.22
C ARG A 253 3.82 25.57 -2.83
N GLU A 254 3.32 26.41 -3.73
CA GLU A 254 1.94 26.91 -3.66
C GLU A 254 0.98 25.84 -4.23
N SER A 255 0.00 25.51 -3.41
CA SER A 255 -0.96 24.41 -3.57
C SER A 255 -1.92 24.62 -4.74
N THR A 256 -1.54 24.22 -5.95
CA THR A 256 -2.44 24.31 -7.12
C THR A 256 -2.76 22.97 -7.78
N SER A 257 -2.06 21.87 -7.48
CA SER A 257 -2.38 20.55 -8.05
C SER A 257 -2.66 19.50 -6.96
N ALA A 258 -3.83 18.86 -7.05
CA ALA A 258 -4.24 17.77 -6.16
C ALA A 258 -3.34 16.52 -6.25
N ALA A 259 -2.47 16.43 -7.27
CA ALA A 259 -1.70 15.22 -7.59
C ALA A 259 -0.54 14.94 -6.62
N MET A 260 0.06 15.95 -5.96
CA MET A 260 1.21 15.75 -5.06
C MET A 260 1.07 16.52 -3.75
N PRO A 261 1.58 16.00 -2.62
CA PRO A 261 1.48 16.67 -1.33
C PRO A 261 2.27 17.97 -1.32
N ASN A 262 1.75 18.98 -0.61
CA ASN A 262 2.55 20.15 -0.24
C ASN A 262 3.75 19.66 0.57
N VAL A 263 4.96 20.01 0.15
CA VAL A 263 6.19 19.79 0.92
C VAL A 263 6.17 20.78 2.08
N VAL A 264 5.38 20.49 3.10
CA VAL A 264 5.32 21.29 4.32
C VAL A 264 6.52 20.88 5.18
N ASN A 265 7.37 21.85 5.52
CA ASN A 265 8.45 21.76 6.51
C ASN A 265 9.62 20.81 6.19
N ASN A 266 10.52 21.19 5.27
CA ASN A 266 11.92 20.69 5.19
C ASN A 266 12.11 19.14 5.17
N GLN A 267 11.04 18.37 5.01
CA GLN A 267 11.00 16.93 5.23
C GLN A 267 10.87 16.15 3.92
N GLY A 268 10.82 16.79 2.75
CA GLY A 268 10.72 16.09 1.47
C GLY A 268 9.47 15.23 1.33
N VAL A 269 9.45 14.37 0.31
CA VAL A 269 8.39 13.40 0.04
C VAL A 269 8.98 12.01 -0.12
N TYR A 270 8.23 11.00 0.31
CA TYR A 270 8.58 9.59 0.13
C TYR A 270 8.14 9.08 -1.24
N VAL A 271 8.98 8.25 -1.83
CA VAL A 271 8.89 7.77 -3.22
C VAL A 271 9.12 6.27 -3.22
N MET A 272 8.23 5.50 -3.86
CA MET A 272 8.28 4.04 -3.80
C MET A 272 9.19 3.43 -4.87
N ASN A 273 9.17 3.96 -6.10
CA ASN A 273 9.97 3.46 -7.20
C ASN A 273 11.17 4.38 -7.48
N GLU A 274 10.93 5.59 -7.98
CA GLU A 274 12.02 6.45 -8.44
C GLU A 274 11.71 7.95 -8.44
N VAL A 275 12.79 8.72 -8.34
CA VAL A 275 12.83 10.11 -8.80
C VAL A 275 13.59 10.18 -10.12
N LEU A 276 12.98 10.88 -11.08
CA LEU A 276 13.48 11.08 -12.42
C LEU A 276 13.75 12.57 -12.64
N LEU A 277 14.97 12.89 -13.07
CA LEU A 277 15.31 14.17 -13.66
C LEU A 277 15.48 13.99 -15.16
N HIS A 278 14.70 14.69 -15.99
CA HIS A 278 14.70 14.48 -17.44
C HIS A 278 14.57 15.80 -18.20
N ARG A 279 15.21 15.87 -19.38
CA ARG A 279 15.15 17.05 -20.27
C ARG A 279 13.74 17.37 -20.80
N GLY A 280 12.81 16.43 -20.68
CA GLY A 280 11.44 16.58 -21.14
C GLY A 280 11.39 16.84 -22.65
N LYS A 281 10.67 17.90 -23.04
CA LYS A 281 10.55 18.35 -24.43
C LYS A 281 11.75 19.12 -24.97
N GLU A 282 12.71 19.48 -24.11
CA GLU A 282 13.83 20.34 -24.48
C GLU A 282 14.80 19.62 -25.41
N PRO A 283 15.27 20.22 -26.52
CA PRO A 283 16.16 19.56 -27.48
C PRO A 283 17.59 19.36 -26.96
N HIS A 284 17.98 20.06 -25.90
CA HIS A 284 19.33 19.98 -25.33
C HIS A 284 19.40 18.92 -24.23
N LEU A 285 20.54 18.22 -24.15
CA LEU A 285 20.81 17.27 -23.08
C LEU A 285 20.93 17.99 -21.73
N ALA A 286 20.44 17.34 -20.68
CA ALA A 286 20.58 17.80 -19.32
C ALA A 286 22.05 17.72 -18.89
N VAL A 287 22.52 18.72 -18.15
CA VAL A 287 23.86 18.74 -17.53
C VAL A 287 23.69 18.81 -16.02
N LEU A 288 23.94 17.69 -15.34
CA LEU A 288 23.73 17.52 -13.91
C LEU A 288 25.05 17.24 -13.18
N ASP A 289 25.35 17.99 -12.13
CA ASP A 289 26.41 17.62 -11.19
C ASP A 289 25.86 16.56 -10.22
N VAL A 290 26.52 15.41 -10.17
CA VAL A 290 26.13 14.28 -9.31
C VAL A 290 27.07 14.21 -8.11
N TYR A 291 26.50 14.20 -6.91
CA TYR A 291 27.23 14.02 -5.66
C TYR A 291 26.74 12.76 -4.95
N VAL A 292 27.67 11.98 -4.41
CA VAL A 292 27.40 10.77 -3.64
C VAL A 292 28.11 10.87 -2.30
N GLY A 293 27.36 10.79 -1.20
CA GLY A 293 27.92 10.98 0.15
C GLY A 293 28.55 12.37 0.34
N GLY A 294 28.02 13.39 -0.34
CA GLY A 294 28.55 14.77 -0.33
C GLY A 294 29.81 15.00 -1.17
N ARG A 295 30.35 13.97 -1.84
CA ARG A 295 31.52 14.09 -2.72
C ARG A 295 31.07 14.20 -4.17
N PHE A 296 31.71 15.08 -4.94
CA PHE A 296 31.48 15.18 -6.38
C PHE A 296 31.88 13.86 -7.04
N LEU A 297 30.94 13.25 -7.76
CA LEU A 297 31.16 12.02 -8.51
C LEU A 297 31.48 12.33 -9.96
N THR A 298 30.57 13.03 -10.66
CA THR A 298 30.69 13.32 -12.09
C THR A 298 29.73 14.43 -12.54
N GLU A 299 30.03 15.05 -13.68
CA GLU A 299 29.09 15.86 -14.46
C GLU A 299 28.41 14.94 -15.49
N ALA A 300 27.13 14.69 -15.27
CA ALA A 300 26.31 13.84 -16.12
C ALA A 300 25.70 14.66 -17.25
N VAL A 301 26.07 14.33 -18.49
CA VAL A 301 25.44 14.89 -19.69
C VAL A 301 24.59 13.82 -20.36
N ALA A 302 23.27 13.91 -20.24
CA ALA A 302 22.35 12.82 -20.55
C ALA A 302 20.94 13.34 -20.90
N ASP A 303 20.06 12.46 -21.38
CA ASP A 303 18.62 12.79 -21.45
C ASP A 303 18.06 13.00 -20.03
N GLY A 304 18.57 12.23 -19.06
CA GLY A 304 18.19 12.33 -17.67
C GLY A 304 18.96 11.38 -16.76
N ILE A 305 18.59 11.36 -15.48
CA ILE A 305 19.07 10.44 -14.45
C ILE A 305 17.89 9.95 -13.62
N ILE A 306 17.90 8.67 -13.29
CA ILE A 306 16.96 7.99 -12.41
C ILE A 306 17.67 7.65 -11.11
N ILE A 307 17.08 8.02 -9.97
CA ILE A 307 17.44 7.44 -8.67
C ILE A 307 16.27 6.57 -8.20
N SER A 308 16.51 5.27 -8.06
CA SER A 308 15.45 4.30 -7.81
C SER A 308 15.71 3.40 -6.61
N THR A 309 14.62 2.92 -5.99
CA THR A 309 14.64 1.82 -5.05
C THR A 309 14.87 0.49 -5.76
N PRO A 310 15.22 -0.59 -5.05
CA PRO A 310 15.13 -1.96 -5.55
C PRO A 310 13.76 -2.31 -6.11
N THR A 311 12.69 -1.78 -5.54
CA THR A 311 11.33 -1.94 -6.09
C THR A 311 11.20 -1.26 -7.46
N GLY A 312 11.73 -0.05 -7.62
CA GLY A 312 11.80 0.67 -8.90
C GLY A 312 12.81 0.11 -9.90
N SER A 313 13.64 -0.86 -9.50
CA SER A 313 14.64 -1.47 -10.39
C SER A 313 14.02 -2.17 -11.59
N THR A 314 12.78 -2.67 -11.47
CA THR A 314 11.99 -3.29 -12.54
C THR A 314 11.08 -2.32 -13.28
N ALA A 315 11.10 -1.02 -12.93
CA ALA A 315 10.32 0.03 -13.56
C ALA A 315 11.18 0.77 -14.60
N TYR A 316 11.23 2.11 -14.57
CA TYR A 316 11.91 2.89 -15.61
C TYR A 316 13.44 2.69 -15.60
N SER A 317 14.00 2.34 -14.44
CA SER A 317 15.42 1.97 -14.31
C SER A 317 15.78 0.78 -15.21
N LEU A 318 14.95 -0.26 -15.28
CA LEU A 318 15.16 -1.43 -16.13
C LEU A 318 15.21 -1.02 -17.62
N SER A 319 14.24 -0.22 -18.06
CA SER A 319 14.16 0.27 -19.45
C SER A 319 15.38 1.11 -19.83
N SER A 320 16.05 1.73 -18.85
CA SER A 320 17.26 2.54 -19.04
C SER A 320 18.56 1.73 -18.92
N GLY A 321 18.46 0.39 -18.79
CA GLY A 321 19.61 -0.52 -18.69
C GLY A 321 20.10 -0.75 -17.26
N GLY A 322 19.33 -0.35 -16.24
CA GLY A 322 19.56 -0.69 -14.84
C GLY A 322 19.43 -2.19 -14.55
N SER A 323 20.09 -2.66 -13.49
CA SER A 323 19.98 -4.06 -13.05
C SER A 323 18.70 -4.29 -12.27
N ILE A 324 18.14 -5.50 -12.39
CA ILE A 324 17.03 -5.96 -11.54
C ILE A 324 17.59 -6.27 -10.15
N VAL A 325 17.02 -5.66 -9.11
CA VAL A 325 17.47 -5.82 -7.72
C VAL A 325 16.33 -6.36 -6.87
N HIS A 326 16.61 -7.36 -6.03
CA HIS A 326 15.62 -7.94 -5.14
C HIS A 326 15.13 -6.89 -4.11
N PRO A 327 13.81 -6.78 -3.81
CA PRO A 327 13.26 -5.73 -2.93
C PRO A 327 13.85 -5.65 -1.51
N LEU A 328 14.38 -6.77 -1.00
CA LEU A 328 15.01 -6.84 0.32
C LEU A 328 16.47 -6.37 0.36
N VAL A 329 17.09 -6.08 -0.78
CA VAL A 329 18.48 -5.60 -0.81
C VAL A 329 18.49 -4.12 -0.40
N PRO A 330 19.19 -3.73 0.68
CA PRO A 330 19.23 -2.33 1.12
C PRO A 330 20.16 -1.51 0.22
N ALA A 331 19.64 -1.09 -0.93
CA ALA A 331 20.37 -0.34 -1.94
C ALA A 331 19.57 0.83 -2.51
N VAL A 332 20.29 1.77 -3.10
CA VAL A 332 19.77 2.81 -3.99
C VAL A 332 20.47 2.70 -5.34
N LEU A 333 19.70 2.79 -6.42
CA LEU A 333 20.22 2.66 -7.77
C LEU A 333 20.30 4.04 -8.42
N LEU A 334 21.41 4.32 -9.10
CA LEU A 334 21.59 5.47 -9.98
C LEU A 334 21.73 4.98 -11.41
N THR A 335 20.78 5.33 -12.26
CA THR A 335 20.72 4.88 -13.65
C THR A 335 20.66 6.08 -14.59
N PRO A 336 21.69 6.33 -15.43
CA PRO A 336 21.64 7.39 -16.42
C PRO A 336 20.71 7.01 -17.59
N ILE A 337 20.03 7.98 -18.19
CA ILE A 337 19.20 7.81 -19.39
C ILE A 337 19.96 8.37 -20.59
N CYS A 338 20.30 7.51 -21.55
CA CYS A 338 20.95 7.91 -22.80
C CYS A 338 22.14 8.88 -22.60
N ALA A 339 23.05 8.56 -21.68
CA ALA A 339 24.20 9.42 -21.38
C ALA A 339 25.12 9.58 -22.59
N ARG A 340 25.63 10.81 -22.78
CA ARG A 340 26.70 11.13 -23.74
C ARG A 340 28.07 10.71 -23.19
N SER A 341 28.17 9.47 -22.75
CA SER A 341 29.40 8.84 -22.25
C SER A 341 29.30 7.32 -22.40
N LEU A 342 30.35 6.69 -22.94
CA LEU A 342 30.40 5.24 -23.12
C LEU A 342 30.69 4.47 -21.81
N SER A 343 31.23 5.17 -20.80
CA SER A 343 31.65 4.57 -19.53
C SER A 343 30.69 4.85 -18.37
N PHE A 344 29.63 5.64 -18.58
CA PHE A 344 28.65 5.93 -17.54
C PHE A 344 27.67 4.76 -17.40
N ARG A 345 28.05 3.80 -16.55
CA ARG A 345 27.23 2.63 -16.22
C ARG A 345 26.31 2.91 -15.02
N PRO A 346 25.16 2.22 -14.91
CA PRO A 346 24.34 2.25 -13.70
C PRO A 346 25.14 1.85 -12.46
N LEU A 347 24.84 2.48 -11.33
CA LEU A 347 25.49 2.22 -10.05
C LEU A 347 24.47 1.69 -9.04
N VAL A 348 24.91 0.73 -8.23
CA VAL A 348 24.17 0.26 -7.05
C VAL A 348 24.96 0.70 -5.83
N LEU A 349 24.35 1.50 -4.97
CA LEU A 349 24.97 2.10 -3.79
C LEU A 349 24.25 1.61 -2.53
N PRO A 350 24.91 1.58 -1.35
CA PRO A 350 24.23 1.31 -0.08
C PRO A 350 23.09 2.32 0.15
N SER A 351 21.94 1.87 0.64
CA SER A 351 20.77 2.73 0.80
C SER A 351 21.05 3.96 1.69
N SER A 352 21.87 3.80 2.73
CA SER A 352 22.32 4.89 3.61
C SER A 352 23.12 6.01 2.93
N THR A 353 23.46 5.88 1.64
CA THR A 353 24.28 6.86 0.91
C THR A 353 23.40 7.96 0.33
N PRO A 354 23.51 9.22 0.80
CA PRO A 354 22.75 10.31 0.22
C PRO A 354 23.28 10.67 -1.18
N ILE A 355 22.36 10.96 -2.11
CA ILE A 355 22.65 11.36 -3.48
C ILE A 355 22.09 12.77 -3.70
N THR A 356 22.91 13.66 -4.24
CA THR A 356 22.47 15.00 -4.63
C THR A 356 22.67 15.18 -6.13
N LEU A 357 21.61 15.58 -6.82
CA LEU A 357 21.61 15.93 -8.23
C LEU A 357 21.38 17.43 -8.35
N ARG A 358 22.41 18.17 -8.79
CA ARG A 358 22.33 19.62 -8.95
C ARG A 358 22.34 19.99 -10.43
N LEU A 359 21.45 20.89 -10.84
CA LEU A 359 21.46 21.39 -12.22
C LEU A 359 22.67 22.30 -12.44
N SER A 360 23.53 21.94 -13.37
CA SER A 360 24.76 22.70 -13.68
C SER A 360 24.41 24.03 -14.33
N GLU A 361 25.20 25.07 -14.04
CA GLU A 361 25.13 26.38 -14.73
C GLU A 361 25.41 26.28 -16.24
N LYS A 362 26.02 25.18 -16.68
CA LYS A 362 26.25 24.89 -18.11
C LYS A 362 24.99 24.36 -18.82
N ASN A 363 23.94 24.03 -18.07
CA ASN A 363 22.71 23.51 -18.64
C ASN A 363 22.06 24.57 -19.54
N ARG A 364 21.77 24.22 -20.80
CA ARG A 364 21.26 25.19 -21.78
C ARG A 364 19.76 25.44 -21.63
N SER A 365 19.03 24.44 -21.16
CA SER A 365 17.60 24.55 -20.93
C SER A 365 17.33 25.28 -19.61
N ARG A 366 16.25 26.05 -19.57
CA ARG A 366 15.91 26.89 -18.42
C ARG A 366 15.47 26.08 -17.21
N GLU A 367 14.87 24.93 -17.47
CA GLU A 367 14.23 24.10 -16.47
C GLU A 367 14.39 22.63 -16.86
N LEU A 368 14.59 21.78 -15.85
CA LEU A 368 14.66 20.33 -15.99
C LEU A 368 13.46 19.69 -15.28
N GLU A 369 12.69 18.85 -15.98
CA GLU A 369 11.51 18.24 -15.40
C GLU A 369 11.90 17.26 -14.29
N VAL A 370 11.15 17.31 -13.19
CA VAL A 370 11.25 16.35 -12.08
C VAL A 370 9.98 15.51 -12.06
N SER A 371 10.14 14.19 -12.00
CA SER A 371 9.03 13.25 -11.84
C SER A 371 9.30 12.33 -10.65
N ILE A 372 8.25 12.01 -9.91
CA ILE A 372 8.27 11.14 -8.74
C ILE A 372 7.23 10.04 -8.96
N ASP A 373 7.66 8.79 -8.97
CA ASP A 373 6.79 7.62 -9.25
C ASP A 373 5.93 7.80 -10.53
N GLY A 374 6.50 8.43 -11.55
CA GLY A 374 5.84 8.73 -12.83
C GLY A 374 4.95 9.98 -12.83
N VAL A 375 4.76 10.66 -11.69
CA VAL A 375 4.00 11.90 -11.58
C VAL A 375 4.92 13.10 -11.73
N ASN A 376 4.70 13.90 -12.78
CA ASN A 376 5.45 15.14 -13.00
C ASN A 376 5.10 16.16 -11.91
N LEU A 377 6.13 16.77 -11.34
CA LEU A 377 6.03 17.75 -10.28
C LEU A 377 5.47 19.10 -10.78
N GLY A 378 5.49 19.40 -12.07
CA GLY A 378 5.01 20.64 -12.67
C GLY A 378 5.93 21.84 -12.45
N GLN A 379 6.78 21.79 -11.42
CA GLN A 379 7.94 22.64 -11.22
C GLN A 379 9.20 21.80 -11.37
N GLY A 380 10.06 22.20 -12.30
CA GLY A 380 11.35 21.59 -12.54
C GLY A 380 12.48 22.23 -11.74
N LEU A 381 13.70 21.73 -11.96
CA LEU A 381 14.92 22.33 -11.43
C LEU A 381 15.41 23.42 -12.37
N THR A 382 15.75 24.59 -11.84
CA THR A 382 16.52 25.63 -12.54
C THR A 382 17.99 25.56 -12.14
N ALA A 383 18.86 26.28 -12.85
CA ALA A 383 20.30 26.26 -12.62
C ALA A 383 20.64 26.54 -11.14
N GLY A 384 21.55 25.73 -10.58
CA GLY A 384 21.93 25.80 -9.17
C GLY A 384 20.97 25.11 -8.20
N MET A 385 19.72 24.85 -8.57
CA MET A 385 18.81 24.04 -7.76
C MET A 385 19.26 22.58 -7.70
N GLU A 386 18.88 21.89 -6.63
CA GLU A 386 19.24 20.50 -6.42
C GLU A 386 18.09 19.64 -5.90
N ALA A 387 18.06 18.41 -6.37
CA ALA A 387 17.28 17.32 -5.79
C ALA A 387 18.20 16.50 -4.89
N ARG A 388 17.89 16.45 -3.60
CA ARG A 388 18.56 15.59 -2.63
C ARG A 388 17.70 14.36 -2.39
N VAL A 389 18.34 13.19 -2.40
CA VAL A 389 17.70 11.88 -2.25
C VAL A 389 18.43 11.13 -1.15
N TRP A 390 17.67 10.59 -0.21
CA TRP A 390 18.19 9.77 0.88
C TRP A 390 17.22 8.65 1.22
N ASP A 391 17.68 7.64 1.94
CA ASP A 391 16.85 6.50 2.32
C ASP A 391 15.87 6.85 3.43
N GLU A 392 14.77 6.09 3.47
CA GLU A 392 13.88 6.06 4.62
C GLU A 392 14.41 5.09 5.68
N GLU A 393 14.55 5.56 6.91
CA GLU A 393 14.87 4.68 8.04
C GLU A 393 13.67 3.77 8.36
N MET A 394 13.83 2.46 8.11
CA MET A 394 12.78 1.43 8.25
C MET A 394 12.81 0.64 9.58
N ARG A 395 13.72 1.00 10.51
CA ARG A 395 13.90 0.28 11.79
C ARG A 395 14.14 1.25 12.93
N HIS A 396 13.18 1.33 13.86
CA HIS A 396 13.33 2.07 15.12
C HIS A 396 13.40 1.06 16.29
N GLY A 397 14.62 0.77 16.78
CA GLY A 397 14.82 -0.08 17.94
C GLY A 397 14.77 -1.60 17.67
N LYS A 398 14.94 -2.40 18.73
CA LYS A 398 14.89 -3.86 18.65
C LYS A 398 13.42 -4.30 18.50
N ASN A 399 13.05 -4.78 17.32
CA ASN A 399 11.78 -5.43 16.97
C ASN A 399 10.56 -4.54 16.63
N GLU A 400 10.73 -3.24 16.39
CA GLU A 400 9.66 -2.39 15.84
C GLU A 400 9.98 -1.95 14.40
N TRP A 401 9.20 -2.49 13.47
CA TRP A 401 9.22 -2.08 12.06
C TRP A 401 8.32 -0.85 11.88
N GLN A 402 8.92 0.26 11.50
CA GLN A 402 8.25 1.52 11.16
C GLN A 402 8.90 2.07 9.88
N GLY A 403 8.13 2.76 9.04
CA GLY A 403 8.60 3.18 7.71
C GLY A 403 8.43 2.10 6.62
N GLY A 404 8.67 2.50 5.38
CA GLY A 404 8.48 1.67 4.19
C GLY A 404 7.01 1.51 3.78
N VAL A 405 6.78 0.69 2.75
CA VAL A 405 5.45 0.30 2.26
C VAL A 405 5.22 -1.19 2.58
N PRO A 406 4.35 -1.52 3.55
CA PRO A 406 4.07 -2.90 3.90
C PRO A 406 3.12 -3.54 2.88
N CYS A 407 3.66 -4.34 1.95
CA CYS A 407 2.87 -5.03 0.93
C CYS A 407 2.47 -6.44 1.37
N VAL A 408 1.19 -6.78 1.23
CA VAL A 408 0.68 -8.11 1.56
C VAL A 408 1.04 -9.11 0.47
N MET A 409 1.84 -10.10 0.83
CA MET A 409 2.31 -11.15 -0.08
C MET A 409 1.38 -12.36 -0.08
N ARG A 410 1.19 -12.95 -1.26
CA ARG A 410 0.41 -14.19 -1.41
C ARG A 410 1.20 -15.39 -0.86
N ARG A 411 0.54 -16.22 -0.05
CA ARG A 411 1.14 -17.48 0.44
C ARG A 411 1.10 -18.54 -0.65
N ILE A 412 2.27 -18.89 -1.19
CA ILE A 412 2.40 -20.04 -2.09
C ILE A 412 2.47 -21.31 -1.25
N THR A 413 1.55 -22.24 -1.48
CA THR A 413 1.57 -23.56 -0.84
C THR A 413 2.67 -24.40 -1.48
N GLY A 414 3.78 -24.60 -0.77
CA GLY A 414 4.87 -25.52 -1.19
C GLY A 414 6.24 -24.89 -1.47
N GLY A 415 6.42 -23.57 -1.28
CA GLY A 415 7.70 -22.89 -1.53
C GLY A 415 8.02 -21.77 -0.53
N GLU A 416 9.31 -21.49 -0.35
CA GLU A 416 9.85 -20.39 0.46
C GLU A 416 9.43 -19.01 -0.08
N ALA A 417 9.59 -17.95 0.73
CA ALA A 417 9.24 -16.57 0.37
C ALA A 417 9.85 -16.07 -0.96
N HIS A 418 10.93 -16.69 -1.45
CA HIS A 418 11.57 -16.40 -2.73
C HIS A 418 10.67 -16.65 -3.95
N ASP A 419 9.62 -17.46 -3.80
CA ASP A 419 8.82 -17.97 -4.90
C ASP A 419 7.93 -16.87 -5.55
N GLY A 420 7.57 -15.82 -4.80
CA GLY A 420 6.81 -14.67 -5.35
C GLY A 420 7.63 -13.81 -6.30
N TRP A 421 8.84 -13.39 -5.89
CA TRP A 421 9.71 -12.55 -6.72
C TRP A 421 10.29 -13.31 -7.91
N VAL A 422 10.76 -14.56 -7.70
CA VAL A 422 11.26 -15.41 -8.80
C VAL A 422 10.12 -15.77 -9.76
N GLY A 423 8.94 -16.10 -9.24
CA GLY A 423 7.74 -16.35 -10.04
C GLY A 423 7.33 -15.13 -10.86
N GLY A 424 7.41 -13.92 -10.28
CA GLY A 424 7.21 -12.67 -10.99
C GLY A 424 8.25 -12.48 -12.10
N LEU A 425 9.53 -12.64 -11.82
CA LEU A 425 10.63 -12.43 -12.76
C LEU A 425 10.55 -13.38 -13.98
N ASN A 426 10.27 -14.66 -13.74
CA ASN A 426 10.14 -15.65 -14.82
C ASN A 426 8.78 -15.58 -15.52
N GLY A 427 7.70 -15.34 -14.77
CA GLY A 427 6.34 -15.34 -15.28
C GLY A 427 5.96 -14.07 -16.04
N LEU A 428 6.39 -12.91 -15.53
CA LEU A 428 6.07 -11.58 -16.07
C LEU A 428 7.14 -11.07 -17.02
N LEU A 429 8.38 -10.97 -16.54
CA LEU A 429 9.49 -10.37 -17.31
C LEU A 429 10.11 -11.36 -18.30
N LYS A 430 9.73 -12.64 -18.23
CA LYS A 430 10.29 -13.72 -19.08
C LYS A 430 11.82 -13.68 -19.04
N PHE A 431 12.36 -13.49 -17.84
CA PHE A 431 13.79 -13.34 -17.65
C PHE A 431 14.56 -14.55 -18.20
N ASN A 432 15.57 -14.27 -19.03
CA ASN A 432 16.42 -15.27 -19.68
C ASN A 432 15.62 -16.41 -20.36
N HIS A 433 14.54 -16.07 -21.06
CA HIS A 433 13.73 -17.06 -21.76
C HIS A 433 14.57 -17.84 -22.80
N PRO A 434 14.52 -19.18 -22.80
CA PRO A 434 15.30 -19.98 -23.74
C PRO A 434 14.87 -19.69 -25.18
N PHE A 435 15.85 -19.76 -26.08
CA PHE A 435 15.61 -19.67 -27.52
C PHE A 435 15.08 -21.01 -28.05
N GLY A 436 13.98 -21.00 -28.80
CA GLY A 436 13.57 -22.13 -29.66
C GLY A 436 12.59 -23.16 -29.09
N GLU A 437 11.89 -22.89 -27.98
CA GLU A 437 10.91 -23.83 -27.39
C GLU A 437 9.47 -23.70 -27.94
N GLU A 438 9.21 -22.85 -28.92
CA GLU A 438 7.94 -22.90 -29.67
C GLU A 438 8.03 -23.98 -30.76
N ARG A 439 7.57 -25.20 -30.43
CA ARG A 439 7.17 -26.22 -31.41
C ARG A 439 5.76 -26.71 -31.12
#